data_AF-A0A957SXJ1-F1
#
_entry.id   AF-A0A957SXJ1-F1
#
_cell.length_a   1.000
_cell.length_b   1.000
_cell.length_c   1.000
_cell.angle_alpha   90.00
_cell.angle_beta   90.00
_cell.angle_gamma   90.00
#
_symmetry.space_group_name_H-M   'P 1'
#
loop_
_entity.id
_entity.type
_entity.pdbx_description
1 polymer ?
#
loop_
_entity_poly.entity_id
_entity_poly.type
_entity_poly.pdbx_seq_one_letter_code
_entity_poly.pdbx_strand_id
1 'polypeptide(L)'
;LQAVVVDEWHELMATKRGVQTELALARLRRWHPELRTWGLSATMGNLAVALRTLIGTADYATGEIRAGRLIQGDMTKQLSFESLIPPAVERFPWAGHLGLKLLPQVIAQIEANRTTLVFTNTRNQTERWYQEILAQREEWAGEIALHHSSLDPATRTWVENELRNGRLRCVVCTSSLDLGVDFPAVDCVLQIGSPKGVARLMQRAGRSGHQPGATSRVICVPTHALELLEVSAARRAMQEGQIEDRQPLEKPLDVLVQHLVTIGLGGGFVAEKLYREVRTSHAYRGLAPDEWSWALTFVTSGGTALQNYPQYNRVVDRDGRFVVENKEVAQMHRMSIGTIVGDAMLQVQYLSGGKLGQIEESFAARLNSGDRFTLAGKVLEFVRLREMKVWARRARGSKGLIPRWAGGSLPLSDELTEAMREKMEAARAGRYEDREMQALAPLFQVQQEWSAIPAPDELLIEVTKTREGHHLFIYPFAGRLVHEGLAALTAYRLGRHQPITFTIAANDYGFELLAPEPAPLCAALQDGLFAVDNLLDDILQSLNAAEMAKRQFREIARVAGLVIQRFPGDQKTTKQ
;
A
#
# COMPACT_ATOMS: atom_id res chain seq x y z
N LEU A 1 -22.35 -21.83 -17.30
CA LEU A 1 -21.24 -21.60 -16.34
C LEU A 1 -21.52 -22.44 -15.09
N GLN A 2 -20.61 -23.36 -14.70
CA GLN A 2 -20.85 -24.28 -13.56
C GLN A 2 -20.06 -23.92 -12.30
N ALA A 3 -18.90 -23.27 -12.46
CA ALA A 3 -18.08 -22.81 -11.35
C ALA A 3 -17.36 -21.50 -11.70
N VAL A 4 -17.03 -20.74 -10.66
CA VAL A 4 -16.09 -19.61 -10.72
C VAL A 4 -14.97 -19.88 -9.73
N VAL A 5 -13.73 -19.74 -10.18
CA VAL A 5 -12.54 -19.80 -9.33
C VAL A 5 -12.00 -18.39 -9.19
N VAL A 6 -11.87 -17.93 -7.95
CA VAL A 6 -11.23 -16.66 -7.59
C VAL A 6 -9.89 -17.00 -6.97
N ASP A 7 -8.85 -16.84 -7.77
CA ASP A 7 -7.48 -17.04 -7.32
C ASP A 7 -6.97 -15.82 -6.54
N GLU A 8 -6.02 -16.05 -5.63
CA GLU A 8 -5.39 -15.03 -4.76
C GLU A 8 -6.41 -14.12 -4.04
N TRP A 9 -7.45 -14.71 -3.46
CA TRP A 9 -8.59 -13.97 -2.91
C TRP A 9 -8.20 -12.93 -1.84
N HIS A 10 -7.17 -13.20 -1.03
CA HIS A 10 -6.67 -12.28 -0.01
C HIS A 10 -6.21 -10.92 -0.56
N GLU A 11 -5.75 -10.84 -1.81
CA GLU A 11 -5.34 -9.57 -2.44
C GLU A 11 -6.52 -8.75 -2.94
N LEU A 12 -7.66 -9.40 -3.21
CA LEU A 12 -8.85 -8.75 -3.71
C LEU A 12 -9.76 -8.29 -2.58
N MET A 13 -9.97 -9.14 -1.58
CA MET A 13 -10.97 -8.99 -0.52
C MET A 13 -10.98 -7.61 0.15
N ALA A 14 -9.82 -7.07 0.48
CA ALA A 14 -9.67 -5.76 1.15
C ALA A 14 -9.62 -4.57 0.18
N THR A 15 -10.09 -4.72 -1.06
CA THR A 15 -9.97 -3.69 -2.10
C THR A 15 -11.30 -3.46 -2.83
N LYS A 16 -11.42 -2.30 -3.49
CA LYS A 16 -12.56 -2.02 -4.38
C LYS A 16 -12.68 -3.04 -5.53
N ARG A 17 -11.56 -3.70 -5.92
CA ARG A 17 -11.59 -4.80 -6.91
C ARG A 17 -12.31 -6.02 -6.34
N GLY A 18 -12.07 -6.37 -5.08
CA GLY A 18 -12.81 -7.42 -4.38
C GLY A 18 -14.30 -7.16 -4.38
N VAL A 19 -14.71 -5.91 -4.08
CA VAL A 19 -16.12 -5.52 -4.11
C VAL A 19 -16.72 -5.63 -5.51
N GLN A 20 -15.98 -5.27 -6.56
CA GLN A 20 -16.43 -5.48 -7.94
C GLN A 20 -16.59 -6.97 -8.26
N THR A 21 -15.67 -7.83 -7.81
CA THR A 21 -15.78 -9.29 -7.93
C THR A 21 -17.01 -9.83 -7.19
N GLU A 22 -17.27 -9.35 -5.96
CA GLU A 22 -18.46 -9.72 -5.19
C GLU A 22 -19.75 -9.39 -5.93
N LEU A 23 -19.86 -8.18 -6.49
CA LEU A 23 -21.02 -7.76 -7.28
C LEU A 23 -21.19 -8.61 -8.55
N ALA A 24 -20.10 -8.94 -9.23
CA ALA A 24 -20.14 -9.84 -10.39
C ALA A 24 -20.58 -11.25 -9.99
N LEU A 25 -20.11 -11.77 -8.87
CA LEU A 25 -20.51 -13.07 -8.33
C LEU A 25 -21.99 -13.08 -7.93
N ALA A 26 -22.49 -12.04 -7.27
CA ALA A 26 -23.91 -11.88 -6.95
C ALA A 26 -24.79 -11.94 -8.21
N ARG A 27 -24.36 -11.25 -9.27
CA ARG A 27 -25.05 -11.28 -10.56
C ARG A 27 -25.04 -12.66 -11.21
N LEU A 28 -23.87 -13.31 -11.25
CA LEU A 28 -23.72 -14.64 -11.84
C LEU A 28 -24.54 -15.70 -11.10
N ARG A 29 -24.62 -15.62 -9.76
CA ARG A 29 -25.44 -16.50 -8.92
C ARG A 29 -26.93 -16.30 -9.15
N ARG A 30 -27.37 -15.07 -9.41
CA ARG A 30 -28.76 -14.83 -9.81
C ARG A 30 -29.09 -15.52 -11.13
N TRP A 31 -28.18 -15.53 -12.10
CA TRP A 31 -28.40 -16.22 -13.38
C TRP A 31 -28.24 -17.75 -13.26
N HIS A 32 -27.37 -18.20 -12.37
CA HIS A 32 -27.04 -19.60 -12.13
C HIS A 32 -27.05 -19.91 -10.63
N PRO A 33 -28.22 -20.22 -10.04
CA PRO A 33 -28.33 -20.44 -8.58
C PRO A 33 -27.43 -21.55 -8.04
N GLU A 34 -27.17 -22.58 -8.84
CA GLU A 34 -26.28 -23.71 -8.48
C GLU A 34 -24.78 -23.41 -8.68
N LEU A 35 -24.41 -22.16 -9.01
CA LEU A 35 -23.03 -21.79 -9.31
C LEU A 35 -22.12 -22.01 -8.10
N ARG A 36 -21.12 -22.88 -8.29
CA ARG A 36 -20.08 -23.11 -7.29
C ARG A 36 -19.04 -22.01 -7.34
N THR A 37 -18.59 -21.53 -6.18
CA THR A 37 -17.51 -20.54 -6.09
C THR A 37 -16.37 -21.15 -5.29
N TRP A 38 -15.18 -21.15 -5.88
CA TRP A 38 -13.94 -21.57 -5.24
C TRP A 38 -13.05 -20.35 -5.02
N GLY A 39 -12.47 -20.26 -3.84
CA GLY A 39 -11.46 -19.26 -3.50
C GLY A 39 -10.15 -19.95 -3.22
N LEU A 40 -9.09 -19.51 -3.88
CA LEU A 40 -7.73 -19.89 -3.54
C LEU A 40 -7.10 -18.69 -2.84
N SER A 41 -6.43 -18.93 -1.73
CA SER A 41 -5.79 -17.87 -0.97
C SER A 41 -4.57 -18.42 -0.25
N ALA A 42 -3.48 -17.65 -0.29
CA ALA A 42 -2.37 -17.78 0.63
C ALA A 42 -2.77 -17.35 2.06
N THR A 43 -1.82 -17.47 2.97
CA THR A 43 -1.98 -17.27 4.42
C THR A 43 -2.55 -15.89 4.78
N MET A 44 -3.59 -15.87 5.61
CA MET A 44 -4.26 -14.68 6.15
C MET A 44 -4.93 -15.02 7.49
N GLY A 45 -5.04 -14.05 8.41
CA GLY A 45 -5.57 -14.29 9.76
C GLY A 45 -7.07 -14.63 9.82
N ASN A 46 -7.89 -14.01 8.96
CA ASN A 46 -9.35 -14.07 9.04
C ASN A 46 -10.03 -14.92 7.94
N LEU A 47 -9.60 -16.17 7.76
CA LEU A 47 -10.12 -17.08 6.72
C LEU A 47 -11.65 -17.26 6.73
N ALA A 48 -12.28 -17.24 7.91
CA ALA A 48 -13.74 -17.34 8.02
C ALA A 48 -14.45 -16.11 7.41
N VAL A 49 -13.88 -14.92 7.61
CA VAL A 49 -14.37 -13.69 6.98
C VAL A 49 -14.15 -13.78 5.48
N ALA A 50 -12.96 -14.22 5.04
CA ALA A 50 -12.64 -14.37 3.62
C ALA A 50 -13.61 -15.29 2.88
N LEU A 51 -13.94 -16.44 3.48
CA LEU A 51 -14.95 -17.36 2.95
C LEU A 51 -16.31 -16.68 2.83
N ARG A 52 -16.79 -16.03 3.90
CA ARG A 52 -18.10 -15.35 3.92
C ARG A 52 -18.17 -14.24 2.87
N THR A 53 -17.11 -13.45 2.71
CA THR A 53 -17.04 -12.39 1.71
C THR A 53 -17.10 -12.96 0.30
N LEU A 54 -16.38 -14.05 0.02
CA LEU A 54 -16.38 -14.68 -1.29
C LEU A 54 -17.75 -15.27 -1.66
N ILE A 55 -18.38 -16.02 -0.75
CA ILE A 55 -19.65 -16.72 -1.05
C ILE A 55 -20.87 -15.80 -0.96
N GLY A 56 -20.75 -14.61 -0.37
CA GLY A 56 -21.89 -13.73 -0.13
C GLY A 56 -22.70 -14.13 1.10
N THR A 57 -23.71 -13.35 1.43
CA THR A 57 -24.44 -13.44 2.71
C THR A 57 -25.66 -14.34 2.65
N ALA A 58 -26.38 -14.35 1.52
CA ALA A 58 -27.62 -15.10 1.35
C ALA A 58 -27.85 -15.49 -0.11
N ASP A 59 -28.64 -16.54 -0.32
CA ASP A 59 -29.18 -16.89 -1.64
C ASP A 59 -30.22 -15.84 -2.08
N TYR A 60 -30.19 -15.47 -3.35
CA TYR A 60 -31.08 -14.44 -3.89
C TYR A 60 -32.55 -14.88 -3.93
N ALA A 61 -32.82 -16.15 -4.22
CA ALA A 61 -34.17 -16.67 -4.39
C ALA A 61 -34.81 -17.10 -3.06
N THR A 62 -34.05 -17.77 -2.20
CA THR A 62 -34.57 -18.30 -0.93
C THR A 62 -34.34 -17.38 0.26
N GLY A 63 -33.35 -16.48 0.19
CA GLY A 63 -32.92 -15.65 1.32
C GLY A 63 -32.14 -16.42 2.40
N GLU A 64 -31.87 -17.71 2.18
CA GLU A 64 -31.13 -18.55 3.13
C GLU A 64 -29.66 -18.17 3.17
N ILE A 65 -29.05 -18.25 4.36
CA ILE A 65 -27.63 -17.98 4.54
C ILE A 65 -26.82 -19.02 3.78
N ARG A 66 -25.84 -18.57 2.98
CA ARG A 66 -25.00 -19.48 2.21
C ARG A 66 -23.97 -20.15 3.10
N ALA A 67 -23.90 -21.47 3.03
CA ALA A 67 -22.87 -22.26 3.68
C ALA A 67 -21.64 -22.41 2.76
N GLY A 68 -20.45 -22.30 3.36
CA GLY A 68 -19.18 -22.56 2.69
C GLY A 68 -18.34 -23.51 3.53
N ARG A 69 -17.33 -24.13 2.89
CA ARG A 69 -16.38 -25.01 3.55
C ARG A 69 -14.97 -24.49 3.34
N LEU A 70 -14.23 -24.30 4.43
CA LEU A 70 -12.79 -24.09 4.38
C LEU A 70 -12.11 -25.44 4.15
N ILE A 71 -11.17 -25.47 3.21
CA ILE A 71 -10.32 -26.62 2.92
C ILE A 71 -8.90 -26.15 3.15
N GLN A 72 -8.24 -26.72 4.16
CA GLN A 72 -6.85 -26.45 4.50
C GLN A 72 -6.08 -27.76 4.37
N GLY A 73 -4.99 -27.73 3.60
CA GLY A 73 -4.09 -28.86 3.49
C GLY A 73 -3.25 -29.00 4.76
N ASP A 74 -3.06 -30.23 5.23
CA ASP A 74 -2.19 -30.57 6.37
C ASP A 74 -0.71 -30.59 5.94
N MET A 75 -0.26 -29.50 5.31
CA MET A 75 1.12 -29.36 4.85
C MET A 75 1.82 -28.30 5.69
N THR A 76 2.46 -28.73 6.77
CA THR A 76 3.49 -27.94 7.44
C THR A 76 4.71 -27.86 6.53
N LYS A 77 4.68 -26.89 5.60
CA LYS A 77 5.86 -26.60 4.78
C LYS A 77 6.99 -26.18 5.70
N GLN A 78 8.12 -26.88 5.66
CA GLN A 78 9.29 -26.47 6.43
C GLN A 78 9.80 -25.14 5.88
N LEU A 79 9.94 -24.16 6.75
CA LEU A 79 10.43 -22.83 6.39
C LEU A 79 11.74 -22.57 7.14
N SER A 80 12.83 -22.38 6.38
CA SER A 80 14.09 -21.86 6.91
C SER A 80 14.04 -20.35 6.89
N PHE A 81 14.05 -19.74 8.07
CA PHE A 81 14.00 -18.30 8.27
C PHE A 81 15.34 -17.82 8.85
N GLU A 82 16.13 -17.15 8.02
CA GLU A 82 17.46 -16.64 8.37
C GLU A 82 17.51 -15.12 8.26
N SER A 83 18.52 -14.52 8.88
CA SER A 83 18.86 -13.12 8.67
C SER A 83 20.36 -12.94 8.52
N LEU A 84 20.75 -11.92 7.76
CA LEU A 84 22.14 -11.49 7.70
C LEU A 84 22.40 -10.49 8.82
N ILE A 85 23.26 -10.87 9.77
CA ILE A 85 23.70 -9.99 10.85
C ILE A 85 24.93 -9.20 10.36
N PRO A 86 24.88 -7.85 10.36
CA PRO A 86 26.04 -7.03 10.05
C PRO A 86 27.22 -7.31 11.00
N PRO A 87 28.48 -7.37 10.51
CA PRO A 87 29.65 -7.65 11.37
C PRO A 87 29.86 -6.66 12.51
N ALA A 88 29.45 -5.40 12.31
CA ALA A 88 29.43 -4.38 13.33
C ALA A 88 28.08 -3.68 13.30
N VAL A 89 27.45 -3.55 14.48
CA VAL A 89 26.20 -2.81 14.65
C VAL A 89 26.45 -1.32 14.99
N GLU A 90 27.69 -0.84 14.78
CA GLU A 90 28.11 0.49 15.21
C GLU A 90 27.42 1.65 14.47
N ARG A 91 26.90 2.59 15.27
CA ARG A 91 26.38 3.93 14.90
C ARG A 91 25.64 3.95 13.57
N PHE A 92 24.63 3.09 13.44
CA PHE A 92 23.84 3.04 12.22
C PHE A 92 23.02 4.33 12.01
N PRO A 93 22.88 4.78 10.76
CA PRO A 93 21.81 5.70 10.39
C PRO A 93 20.46 5.02 10.61
N TRP A 94 19.59 5.65 11.38
CA TRP A 94 18.30 5.13 11.82
C TRP A 94 17.28 4.95 10.68
N ALA A 95 17.59 5.46 9.48
CA ALA A 95 16.83 5.28 8.24
C ALA A 95 17.67 5.65 7.00
N GLY A 96 17.15 5.34 5.81
CA GLY A 96 17.57 5.98 4.56
C GLY A 96 18.83 5.41 3.89
N HIS A 97 19.32 4.25 4.30
CA HIS A 97 20.38 3.53 3.60
C HIS A 97 19.79 2.43 2.73
N LEU A 98 20.39 2.20 1.56
CA LEU A 98 19.94 1.18 0.61
C LEU A 98 20.32 -0.25 1.02
N GLY A 99 21.00 -0.43 2.17
CA GLY A 99 21.45 -1.74 2.66
C GLY A 99 22.68 -2.32 1.96
N LEU A 100 23.31 -1.57 1.07
CA LEU A 100 24.45 -2.04 0.26
C LEU A 100 25.70 -2.42 1.07
N LYS A 101 25.76 -2.10 2.37
CA LYS A 101 26.83 -2.60 3.26
C LYS A 101 26.88 -4.14 3.32
N LEU A 102 25.73 -4.79 3.13
CA LEU A 102 25.61 -6.25 3.10
C LEU A 102 25.69 -6.84 1.69
N LEU A 103 26.04 -6.03 0.67
CA LEU A 103 26.16 -6.49 -0.71
C LEU A 103 27.10 -7.69 -0.86
N PRO A 104 28.29 -7.74 -0.23
CA PRO A 104 29.15 -8.92 -0.31
C PRO A 104 28.48 -10.20 0.22
N GLN A 105 27.76 -10.10 1.34
CA GLN A 105 27.04 -11.23 1.94
C GLN A 105 25.85 -11.65 1.07
N VAL A 106 25.15 -10.69 0.45
CA VAL A 106 24.07 -10.96 -0.51
C VAL A 106 24.60 -11.71 -1.73
N ILE A 107 25.72 -11.27 -2.30
CA ILE A 107 26.38 -11.94 -3.42
C ILE A 107 26.80 -13.36 -3.04
N ALA A 108 27.37 -13.56 -1.85
CA ALA A 108 27.73 -14.90 -1.37
C ALA A 108 26.50 -15.82 -1.23
N GLN A 109 25.34 -15.29 -0.80
CA GLN A 109 24.10 -16.07 -0.80
C GLN A 109 23.62 -16.36 -2.23
N ILE A 110 23.72 -15.42 -3.16
CA ILE A 110 23.38 -15.67 -4.58
C ILE A 110 24.29 -16.75 -5.19
N GLU A 111 25.58 -16.77 -4.85
CA GLU A 111 26.55 -17.78 -5.30
C GLU A 111 26.26 -19.18 -4.74
N ALA A 112 25.81 -19.25 -3.49
CA ALA A 112 25.53 -20.51 -2.80
C ALA A 112 24.24 -21.21 -3.25
N ASN A 113 23.43 -20.57 -4.08
CA ASN A 113 22.13 -21.06 -4.55
C ASN A 113 22.10 -21.08 -6.08
N ARG A 114 21.23 -21.90 -6.67
CA ARG A 114 21.08 -21.99 -8.12
C ARG A 114 20.34 -20.79 -8.68
N THR A 115 19.21 -20.42 -8.06
CA THR A 115 18.34 -19.33 -8.52
C THR A 115 17.77 -18.59 -7.32
N THR A 116 18.20 -17.34 -7.15
CA THR A 116 17.78 -16.48 -6.04
C THR A 116 16.81 -15.40 -6.49
N LEU A 117 15.70 -15.22 -5.76
CA LEU A 117 14.87 -14.01 -5.87
C LEU A 117 15.32 -12.98 -4.84
N VAL A 118 15.64 -11.77 -5.28
CA VAL A 118 16.03 -10.65 -4.39
C VAL A 118 14.91 -9.62 -4.37
N PHE A 119 14.08 -9.66 -3.35
CA PHE A 119 12.98 -8.71 -3.20
C PHE A 119 13.44 -7.41 -2.57
N THR A 120 13.01 -6.29 -3.15
CA THR A 120 13.13 -4.95 -2.56
C THR A 120 11.73 -4.32 -2.40
N ASN A 121 11.64 -3.28 -1.57
CA ASN A 121 10.35 -2.61 -1.31
C ASN A 121 10.01 -1.52 -2.35
N THR A 122 11.00 -0.99 -3.07
CA THR A 122 10.78 0.07 -4.06
C THR A 122 11.52 -0.23 -5.37
N ARG A 123 11.00 0.30 -6.48
CA ARG A 123 11.62 0.18 -7.81
C ARG A 123 13.03 0.77 -7.84
N ASN A 124 13.23 1.91 -7.19
CA ASN A 124 14.54 2.55 -7.09
C ASN A 124 15.55 1.64 -6.35
N GLN A 125 15.14 1.03 -5.24
CA GLN A 125 15.96 0.01 -4.58
C GLN A 125 16.24 -1.18 -5.52
N THR A 126 15.25 -1.66 -6.27
CA THR A 126 15.43 -2.78 -7.22
C THR A 126 16.52 -2.46 -8.25
N GLU A 127 16.39 -1.34 -8.95
CA GLU A 127 17.34 -0.90 -9.97
C GLU A 127 18.73 -0.70 -9.38
N ARG A 128 18.81 -0.09 -8.19
CA ARG A 128 20.09 0.16 -7.54
C ARG A 128 20.78 -1.12 -7.09
N TRP A 129 20.06 -2.06 -6.47
CA TRP A 129 20.64 -3.36 -6.08
C TRP A 129 21.11 -4.16 -7.28
N TYR A 130 20.34 -4.19 -8.36
CA TYR A 130 20.77 -4.83 -9.60
C TYR A 130 22.06 -4.23 -10.16
N GLN A 131 22.15 -2.89 -10.23
CA GLN A 131 23.35 -2.20 -10.72
C GLN A 131 24.58 -2.52 -9.87
N GLU A 132 24.44 -2.55 -8.54
CA GLU A 132 25.54 -2.81 -7.62
C GLU A 132 25.98 -4.28 -7.63
N ILE A 133 25.02 -5.22 -7.72
CA ILE A 133 25.34 -6.65 -7.91
C ILE A 133 26.11 -6.82 -9.22
N LEU A 134 25.64 -6.24 -10.32
CA LEU A 134 26.29 -6.34 -11.63
C LEU A 134 27.67 -5.67 -11.64
N ALA A 135 27.83 -4.53 -10.96
CA ALA A 135 29.11 -3.85 -10.87
C ALA A 135 30.16 -4.64 -10.07
N GLN A 136 29.73 -5.45 -9.09
CA GLN A 136 30.63 -6.31 -8.31
C GLN A 136 30.85 -7.69 -8.94
N ARG A 137 29.97 -8.09 -9.87
CA ARG A 137 30.00 -9.36 -10.61
C ARG A 137 29.64 -9.12 -12.08
N GLU A 138 30.57 -8.49 -12.80
CA GLU A 138 30.36 -8.16 -14.22
C GLU A 138 30.14 -9.42 -15.07
N GLU A 139 30.74 -10.54 -14.68
CA GLU A 139 30.60 -11.84 -15.31
C GLU A 139 29.17 -12.42 -15.25
N TRP A 140 28.31 -11.90 -14.37
CA TRP A 140 26.90 -12.30 -14.30
C TRP A 140 26.00 -11.55 -15.29
N ALA A 141 26.57 -10.72 -16.17
CA ALA A 141 25.83 -10.10 -17.25
C ALA A 141 25.09 -11.16 -18.09
N GLY A 142 23.77 -11.08 -18.13
CA GLY A 142 22.91 -12.07 -18.80
C GLY A 142 22.48 -13.26 -17.92
N GLU A 143 23.09 -13.46 -16.75
CA GLU A 143 22.65 -14.43 -15.73
C GLU A 143 21.73 -13.81 -14.66
N ILE A 144 21.70 -12.48 -14.57
CA ILE A 144 20.81 -11.75 -13.66
C ILE A 144 19.83 -10.85 -14.40
N ALA A 145 18.66 -10.60 -13.79
CA ALA A 145 17.63 -9.75 -14.37
C ALA A 145 16.93 -8.84 -13.35
N LEU A 146 16.28 -7.80 -13.87
CA LEU A 146 15.36 -6.92 -13.14
C LEU A 146 13.91 -7.31 -13.39
N HIS A 147 13.07 -7.19 -12.38
CA HIS A 147 11.62 -7.36 -12.55
C HIS A 147 10.79 -6.39 -11.71
N HIS A 148 10.08 -5.47 -12.37
CA HIS A 148 9.08 -4.61 -11.73
C HIS A 148 8.02 -4.15 -12.73
N SER A 149 6.86 -3.70 -12.24
CA SER A 149 5.70 -3.34 -13.06
C SER A 149 5.92 -2.23 -14.10
N SER A 150 6.99 -1.43 -13.97
CA SER A 150 7.35 -0.39 -14.95
C SER A 150 8.14 -0.90 -16.16
N LEU A 151 8.56 -2.17 -16.17
CA LEU A 151 9.18 -2.78 -17.35
C LEU A 151 8.12 -3.12 -18.39
N ASP A 152 8.51 -3.10 -19.66
CA ASP A 152 7.60 -3.49 -20.73
C ASP A 152 7.16 -4.95 -20.58
N PRO A 153 5.96 -5.31 -21.09
CA PRO A 153 5.43 -6.66 -20.96
C PRO A 153 6.32 -7.74 -21.58
N ALA A 154 7.06 -7.44 -22.66
CA ALA A 154 7.88 -8.44 -23.33
C ALA A 154 9.09 -8.82 -22.47
N THR A 155 9.77 -7.83 -21.88
CA THR A 155 10.87 -8.06 -20.93
C THR A 155 10.38 -8.82 -19.69
N ARG A 156 9.23 -8.46 -19.11
CA ARG A 156 8.68 -9.22 -17.97
C ARG A 156 8.43 -10.68 -18.30
N THR A 157 7.77 -10.94 -19.43
CA THR A 157 7.50 -12.29 -19.93
C THR A 157 8.80 -13.08 -20.17
N TRP A 158 9.83 -12.44 -20.71
CA TRP A 158 11.14 -13.06 -20.89
C TRP A 158 11.75 -13.46 -19.54
N VAL A 159 11.82 -12.53 -18.56
CA VAL A 159 12.35 -12.83 -17.23
C VAL A 159 11.59 -13.97 -16.55
N GLU A 160 10.25 -13.95 -16.59
CA GLU A 160 9.41 -15.01 -16.01
C GLU A 160 9.68 -16.38 -16.64
N ASN A 161 9.89 -16.44 -17.97
CA ASN A 161 10.20 -17.67 -18.68
C ASN A 161 11.62 -18.18 -18.36
N GLU A 162 12.62 -17.29 -18.34
CA GLU A 162 14.00 -17.65 -18.00
C GLU A 162 14.12 -18.12 -16.55
N LEU A 163 13.37 -17.49 -15.65
CA LEU A 163 13.26 -17.91 -14.24
C LEU A 163 12.60 -19.28 -14.12
N ARG A 164 11.49 -19.52 -14.85
CA ARG A 164 10.82 -20.83 -14.89
C ARG A 164 11.74 -21.95 -15.40
N ASN A 165 12.60 -21.63 -16.38
CA ASN A 165 13.57 -22.56 -16.96
C ASN A 165 14.84 -22.72 -16.12
N GLY A 166 14.99 -21.98 -15.01
CA GLY A 166 16.17 -22.03 -14.13
C GLY A 166 17.46 -21.56 -14.81
N ARG A 167 17.36 -20.66 -15.79
CA ARG A 167 18.51 -20.10 -16.53
C ARG A 167 19.08 -18.85 -15.88
N LEU A 168 18.30 -18.19 -15.02
CA LEU A 168 18.75 -17.02 -14.26
C LEU A 168 19.30 -17.45 -12.90
N ARG A 169 20.46 -16.89 -12.55
CA ARG A 169 21.07 -16.99 -11.23
C ARG A 169 20.34 -16.12 -10.22
N CYS A 170 19.96 -14.90 -10.61
CA CYS A 170 19.30 -13.98 -9.70
C CYS A 170 18.32 -13.06 -10.42
N VAL A 171 17.15 -12.83 -9.81
CA VAL A 171 16.21 -11.80 -10.26
C VAL A 171 15.97 -10.82 -9.12
N VAL A 172 16.34 -9.55 -9.34
CA VAL A 172 16.06 -8.46 -8.40
C VAL A 172 14.70 -7.88 -8.73
N CYS A 173 13.76 -7.93 -7.79
CA CYS A 173 12.36 -7.64 -8.05
C CYS A 173 11.63 -6.88 -6.95
N THR A 174 10.51 -6.24 -7.32
CA THR A 174 9.52 -5.74 -6.34
C THR A 174 8.43 -6.79 -6.10
N SER A 175 7.31 -6.40 -5.48
CA SER A 175 6.11 -7.25 -5.33
C SER A 175 5.50 -7.78 -6.63
N SER A 176 6.03 -7.38 -7.80
CA SER A 176 5.62 -7.93 -9.09
C SER A 176 5.81 -9.44 -9.24
N LEU A 177 6.63 -10.08 -8.40
CA LEU A 177 6.82 -11.53 -8.35
C LEU A 177 6.34 -12.15 -7.01
N ASP A 178 5.60 -11.40 -6.17
CA ASP A 178 5.07 -11.93 -4.91
C ASP A 178 4.04 -13.07 -5.19
N LEU A 179 3.34 -13.02 -6.32
CA LEU A 179 2.11 -13.81 -6.59
C LEU A 179 2.02 -14.36 -8.01
N GLY A 180 1.20 -15.41 -8.18
CA GLY A 180 0.60 -15.81 -9.46
C GLY A 180 1.48 -16.55 -10.46
N VAL A 181 2.76 -16.82 -10.16
CA VAL A 181 3.63 -17.63 -11.03
C VAL A 181 4.50 -18.55 -10.18
N ASP A 182 4.47 -19.84 -10.51
CA ASP A 182 5.32 -20.84 -9.87
C ASP A 182 6.67 -20.88 -10.56
N PHE A 183 7.73 -20.75 -9.75
CA PHE A 183 9.12 -20.83 -10.19
C PHE A 183 9.80 -21.99 -9.47
N PRO A 184 9.63 -23.24 -9.95
CA PRO A 184 10.19 -24.43 -9.29
C PRO A 184 11.71 -24.39 -9.16
N ALA A 185 12.37 -23.55 -9.97
CA ALA A 185 13.81 -23.44 -9.98
C ALA A 185 14.39 -22.63 -8.81
N VAL A 186 13.58 -21.79 -8.16
CA VAL A 186 14.01 -20.88 -7.08
C VAL A 186 14.21 -21.68 -5.79
N ASP A 187 15.41 -21.61 -5.26
CA ASP A 187 15.83 -22.30 -4.03
C ASP A 187 16.06 -21.34 -2.85
N CYS A 188 16.22 -20.04 -3.10
CA CYS A 188 16.39 -19.03 -2.06
C CYS A 188 15.67 -17.71 -2.37
N VAL A 189 15.10 -17.11 -1.33
CA VAL A 189 14.59 -15.74 -1.38
C VAL A 189 15.40 -14.84 -0.44
N LEU A 190 15.88 -13.71 -0.94
CA LEU A 190 16.45 -12.63 -0.15
C LEU A 190 15.44 -11.49 -0.02
N GLN A 191 15.11 -11.11 1.22
CA GLN A 191 14.25 -9.98 1.52
C GLN A 191 15.12 -8.79 1.92
N ILE A 192 15.29 -7.80 1.02
CA ILE A 192 16.06 -6.59 1.33
C ILE A 192 15.17 -5.59 2.08
N GLY A 193 15.66 -5.19 3.25
CA GLY A 193 14.99 -4.30 4.17
C GLY A 193 13.77 -4.92 4.83
N SER A 194 12.99 -4.04 5.45
CA SER A 194 11.78 -4.36 6.20
C SER A 194 10.86 -5.36 5.46
N PRO A 195 10.41 -6.45 6.10
CA PRO A 195 9.41 -7.34 5.52
C PRO A 195 8.04 -6.67 5.35
N LYS A 196 7.77 -5.59 6.09
CA LYS A 196 6.50 -4.84 6.19
C LYS A 196 5.31 -5.62 6.75
N GLY A 197 5.30 -6.94 6.62
CA GLY A 197 4.31 -7.80 7.24
C GLY A 197 4.68 -9.28 7.12
N VAL A 198 4.08 -10.08 7.98
CA VAL A 198 4.29 -11.51 8.18
C VAL A 198 3.76 -12.30 6.99
N ALA A 199 2.51 -12.09 6.60
CA ALA A 199 1.86 -12.75 5.46
C ALA A 199 2.68 -12.58 4.18
N ARG A 200 3.14 -11.35 3.92
CA ARG A 200 3.94 -11.04 2.74
C ARG A 200 5.29 -11.76 2.76
N LEU A 201 5.95 -11.77 3.91
CA LEU A 201 7.21 -12.48 4.08
C LEU A 201 7.04 -14.00 3.88
N MET A 202 5.95 -14.57 4.38
CA MET A 202 5.58 -15.97 4.17
C MET A 202 5.27 -16.28 2.71
N GLN A 203 4.53 -15.40 2.02
CA GLN A 203 4.25 -15.53 0.59
C GLN A 203 5.53 -15.52 -0.24
N ARG A 204 6.45 -14.60 0.07
CA ARG A 204 7.78 -14.52 -0.55
C ARG A 204 8.60 -15.77 -0.27
N ALA A 205 8.66 -16.22 0.98
CA ALA A 205 9.32 -17.47 1.33
C ALA A 205 8.72 -18.67 0.57
N GLY A 206 7.41 -18.67 0.34
CA GLY A 206 6.71 -19.68 -0.45
C GLY A 206 7.18 -19.79 -1.91
N ARG A 207 7.88 -18.77 -2.44
CA ARG A 207 8.46 -18.76 -3.79
C ARG A 207 9.77 -19.55 -3.88
N SER A 208 10.46 -19.81 -2.77
CA SER A 208 11.59 -20.76 -2.76
C SER A 208 11.12 -22.16 -2.36
N GLY A 209 11.76 -23.17 -2.92
CA GLY A 209 11.42 -24.56 -2.65
C GLY A 209 9.95 -24.84 -2.96
N HIS A 210 9.45 -24.34 -4.10
CA HIS A 210 8.05 -24.48 -4.50
C HIS A 210 7.77 -25.88 -5.08
N GLN A 211 8.05 -26.90 -4.28
CA GLN A 211 7.80 -28.32 -4.57
C GLN A 211 7.30 -29.00 -3.29
N PRO A 212 6.41 -30.01 -3.38
CA PRO A 212 5.99 -30.78 -2.21
C PRO A 212 7.19 -31.37 -1.46
N GLY A 213 7.26 -31.13 -0.14
CA GLY A 213 8.34 -31.62 0.71
C GLY A 213 9.64 -30.80 0.70
N ALA A 214 9.78 -29.82 -0.20
CA ALA A 214 10.95 -28.93 -0.21
C ALA A 214 10.84 -27.83 0.85
N THR A 215 11.98 -27.48 1.46
CA THR A 215 12.08 -26.39 2.44
C THR A 215 12.06 -25.04 1.74
N SER A 216 11.15 -24.16 2.16
CA SER A 216 11.17 -22.76 1.74
C SER A 216 12.24 -21.99 2.52
N ARG A 217 13.23 -21.46 1.83
CA ARG A 217 14.32 -20.67 2.44
C ARG A 217 14.14 -19.18 2.16
N VAL A 218 14.10 -18.38 3.23
CA VAL A 218 14.10 -16.92 3.16
C VAL A 218 15.19 -16.35 4.05
N ILE A 219 15.93 -15.37 3.54
CA ILE A 219 16.96 -14.66 4.28
C ILE A 219 16.64 -13.17 4.28
N CYS A 220 16.43 -12.59 5.45
CA CYS A 220 16.21 -11.17 5.61
C CYS A 220 17.55 -10.42 5.66
N VAL A 221 17.63 -9.32 4.89
CA VAL A 221 18.83 -8.50 4.75
C VAL A 221 18.51 -7.09 5.23
N PRO A 222 18.83 -6.75 6.50
CA PRO A 222 18.51 -5.44 7.05
C PRO A 222 19.33 -4.34 6.36
N THR A 223 18.67 -3.23 6.07
CA THR A 223 19.28 -1.99 5.56
C THR A 223 19.69 -1.03 6.68
N HIS A 224 19.10 -1.17 7.87
CA HIS A 224 19.48 -0.48 9.10
C HIS A 224 19.16 -1.33 10.35
N ALA A 225 19.66 -0.90 11.52
CA ALA A 225 19.58 -1.67 12.76
C ALA A 225 18.16 -2.07 13.16
N LEU A 226 17.20 -1.12 13.18
CA LEU A 226 15.82 -1.42 13.60
C LEU A 226 15.10 -2.48 12.73
N GLU A 227 15.54 -2.73 11.50
CA GLU A 227 14.96 -3.83 10.72
C GLU A 227 15.36 -5.22 11.27
N LEU A 228 16.41 -5.34 12.07
CA LEU A 228 16.69 -6.57 12.82
C LEU A 228 15.59 -6.86 13.85
N LEU A 229 15.04 -5.82 14.49
CA LEU A 229 13.92 -5.96 15.41
C LEU A 229 12.67 -6.46 14.66
N GLU A 230 12.41 -5.90 13.47
CA GLU A 230 11.32 -6.38 12.60
C GLU A 230 11.51 -7.84 12.18
N VAL A 231 12.73 -8.25 11.85
CA VAL A 231 13.03 -9.64 11.45
C VAL A 231 12.84 -10.60 12.62
N SER A 232 13.27 -10.22 13.83
CA SER A 232 13.03 -10.96 15.06
C SER A 232 11.53 -11.09 15.38
N ALA A 233 10.79 -9.98 15.26
CA ALA A 233 9.35 -9.93 15.46
C ALA A 233 8.59 -10.79 14.43
N ALA A 234 8.94 -10.68 13.15
CA ALA A 234 8.33 -11.47 12.09
C ALA A 234 8.57 -12.98 12.30
N ARG A 235 9.77 -13.39 12.74
CA ARG A 235 10.04 -14.80 13.08
C ARG A 235 9.09 -15.30 14.16
N ARG A 236 8.91 -14.54 15.24
CA ARG A 236 8.02 -14.90 16.34
C ARG A 236 6.57 -14.99 15.88
N ALA A 237 6.07 -13.97 15.18
CA ALA A 237 4.71 -13.95 14.66
C ALA A 237 4.44 -15.16 13.73
N MET A 238 5.40 -15.53 12.87
CA MET A 238 5.31 -16.73 12.03
C MET A 238 5.25 -18.03 12.84
N GLN A 239 6.04 -18.14 13.91
CA GLN A 239 6.06 -19.33 14.78
C GLN A 239 4.76 -19.47 15.58
N GLU A 240 4.14 -18.36 15.95
CA GLU A 240 2.89 -18.32 16.70
C GLU A 240 1.64 -18.34 15.81
N GLY A 241 1.82 -18.29 14.48
CA GLY A 241 0.71 -18.25 13.52
C GLY A 241 -0.06 -16.92 13.51
N GLN A 242 0.54 -15.85 14.02
CA GLN A 242 -0.01 -14.50 14.01
C GLN A 242 0.26 -13.86 12.65
N ILE A 243 -0.78 -13.71 11.84
CA ILE A 243 -0.71 -13.28 10.45
C ILE A 243 -1.80 -12.25 10.21
N GLU A 244 -1.50 -11.25 9.39
CA GLU A 244 -2.37 -10.13 9.07
C GLU A 244 -3.78 -10.54 8.67
N ASP A 245 -4.75 -9.89 9.30
CA ASP A 245 -6.13 -9.88 8.84
C ASP A 245 -6.31 -9.04 7.57
N ARG A 246 -7.24 -9.45 6.70
CA ARG A 246 -7.67 -8.63 5.56
C ARG A 246 -9.13 -8.24 5.74
N GLN A 247 -9.38 -7.01 6.14
CA GLN A 247 -10.75 -6.53 6.37
C GLN A 247 -11.43 -6.17 5.04
N PRO A 248 -12.63 -6.73 4.74
CA PRO A 248 -13.41 -6.33 3.58
C PRO A 248 -13.82 -4.86 3.64
N LEU A 249 -13.99 -4.25 2.46
CA LEU A 249 -14.58 -2.92 2.39
C LEU A 249 -16.09 -2.98 2.56
N GLU A 250 -16.66 -2.01 3.27
CA GLU A 250 -18.10 -1.86 3.42
C GLU A 250 -18.63 -0.68 2.61
N LYS A 251 -19.70 -0.93 1.85
CA LYS A 251 -20.48 0.07 1.11
C LYS A 251 -19.68 1.12 0.30
N PRO A 252 -18.68 0.75 -0.53
CA PRO A 252 -18.03 1.74 -1.39
C PRO A 252 -18.99 2.22 -2.50
N LEU A 253 -19.75 3.29 -2.22
CA LEU A 253 -20.86 3.73 -3.08
C LEU A 253 -20.41 4.15 -4.49
N ASP A 254 -19.15 4.56 -4.67
CA ASP A 254 -18.58 4.82 -5.99
C ASP A 254 -18.52 3.56 -6.87
N VAL A 255 -18.17 2.41 -6.28
CA VAL A 255 -18.20 1.11 -6.96
C VAL A 255 -19.64 0.69 -7.26
N LEU A 256 -20.58 0.94 -6.33
CA LEU A 256 -22.01 0.68 -6.55
C LEU A 256 -22.54 1.49 -7.73
N VAL A 257 -22.31 2.80 -7.74
CA VAL A 257 -22.71 3.70 -8.83
C VAL A 257 -22.15 3.23 -10.17
N GLN A 258 -20.86 2.87 -10.22
CA GLN A 258 -20.24 2.29 -11.41
C GLN A 258 -20.93 0.99 -11.85
N HIS A 259 -21.29 0.13 -10.89
CA HIS A 259 -21.99 -1.12 -11.16
C HIS A 259 -23.39 -0.88 -11.72
N LEU A 260 -24.15 0.10 -11.21
CA LEU A 260 -25.47 0.45 -11.74
C LEU A 260 -25.41 0.84 -13.21
N VAL A 261 -24.46 1.70 -13.60
CA VAL A 261 -24.24 2.07 -15.02
C VAL A 261 -23.86 0.84 -15.84
N THR A 262 -23.02 -0.05 -15.29
CA THR A 262 -22.61 -1.29 -15.97
C THR A 262 -23.80 -2.22 -16.25
N ILE A 263 -24.69 -2.43 -15.27
CA ILE A 263 -25.89 -3.26 -15.46
C ILE A 263 -26.91 -2.54 -16.37
N GLY A 264 -27.02 -1.22 -16.26
CA GLY A 264 -27.80 -0.36 -17.16
C GLY A 264 -27.43 -0.56 -18.63
N LEU A 265 -26.13 -0.69 -18.92
CA LEU A 265 -25.59 -1.01 -20.24
C LEU A 265 -25.83 -2.46 -20.67
N GLY A 266 -25.85 -3.40 -19.73
CA GLY A 266 -26.04 -4.84 -19.95
C GLY A 266 -27.49 -5.27 -20.19
N GLY A 267 -28.33 -4.39 -20.75
CA GLY A 267 -29.76 -4.63 -20.97
C GLY A 267 -30.67 -4.08 -19.87
N GLY A 268 -30.14 -3.37 -18.89
CA GLY A 268 -30.92 -2.66 -17.87
C GLY A 268 -31.38 -3.49 -16.69
N PHE A 269 -31.96 -2.80 -15.70
CA PHE A 269 -32.38 -3.41 -14.44
C PHE A 269 -33.66 -2.78 -13.87
N VAL A 270 -34.32 -3.55 -13.00
CA VAL A 270 -35.41 -3.04 -12.14
C VAL A 270 -34.81 -2.75 -10.77
N ALA A 271 -35.01 -1.54 -10.26
CA ALA A 271 -34.38 -1.04 -9.04
C ALA A 271 -34.49 -2.01 -7.85
N GLU A 272 -35.71 -2.39 -7.46
CA GLU A 272 -35.95 -3.27 -6.31
C GLU A 272 -35.27 -4.65 -6.46
N LYS A 273 -35.27 -5.21 -7.68
CA LYS A 273 -34.63 -6.51 -7.94
C LYS A 273 -33.11 -6.41 -7.85
N LEU A 274 -32.52 -5.31 -8.32
CA LEU A 274 -31.07 -5.11 -8.23
C LEU A 274 -30.64 -4.76 -6.79
N TYR A 275 -31.46 -4.02 -6.04
CA TYR A 275 -31.21 -3.74 -4.62
C TYR A 275 -31.08 -5.04 -3.81
N ARG A 276 -32.03 -5.97 -3.96
CA ARG A 276 -31.96 -7.28 -3.31
C ARG A 276 -30.74 -8.09 -3.74
N GLU A 277 -30.39 -8.04 -5.02
CA GLU A 277 -29.23 -8.74 -5.57
C GLU A 277 -27.92 -8.22 -4.97
N VAL A 278 -27.72 -6.90 -4.96
CA VAL A 278 -26.52 -6.27 -4.42
C VAL A 278 -26.36 -6.59 -2.93
N ARG A 279 -27.44 -6.65 -2.15
CA ARG A 279 -27.42 -7.01 -0.73
C ARG A 279 -27.03 -8.46 -0.43
N THR A 280 -26.99 -9.34 -1.42
CA THR A 280 -26.43 -10.70 -1.27
C THR A 280 -24.90 -10.69 -1.21
N SER A 281 -24.24 -9.60 -1.60
CA SER A 281 -22.81 -9.44 -1.39
C SER A 281 -22.48 -9.08 0.05
N HIS A 282 -21.24 -9.32 0.47
CA HIS A 282 -20.81 -8.96 1.81
C HIS A 282 -20.65 -7.44 1.94
N ALA A 283 -20.06 -6.78 0.93
CA ALA A 283 -19.82 -5.34 0.93
C ALA A 283 -21.09 -4.49 1.10
N TYR A 284 -22.25 -4.95 0.59
CA TYR A 284 -23.50 -4.19 0.60
C TYR A 284 -24.62 -4.86 1.42
N ARG A 285 -24.32 -5.88 2.23
CA ARG A 285 -25.32 -6.58 3.07
C ARG A 285 -26.18 -5.64 3.92
N GLY A 286 -25.54 -4.60 4.45
CA GLY A 286 -26.17 -3.56 5.28
C GLY A 286 -26.58 -2.29 4.52
N LEU A 287 -26.64 -2.32 3.17
CA LEU A 287 -27.00 -1.15 2.36
C LEU A 287 -28.42 -0.68 2.69
N ALA A 288 -28.53 0.53 3.21
CA ALA A 288 -29.79 1.13 3.63
C ALA A 288 -30.62 1.60 2.42
N PRO A 289 -31.97 1.67 2.55
CA PRO A 289 -32.83 2.18 1.49
C PRO A 289 -32.48 3.60 1.02
N ASP A 290 -32.08 4.48 1.93
CA ASP A 290 -31.71 5.86 1.59
C ASP A 290 -30.38 5.92 0.82
N GLU A 291 -29.40 5.10 1.19
CA GLU A 291 -28.12 4.98 0.47
C GLU A 291 -28.34 4.45 -0.95
N TRP A 292 -29.24 3.46 -1.11
CA TRP A 292 -29.65 2.94 -2.42
C TRP A 292 -30.35 4.00 -3.27
N SER A 293 -31.30 4.73 -2.67
CA SER A 293 -32.03 5.81 -3.34
C SER A 293 -31.08 6.91 -3.80
N TRP A 294 -30.13 7.29 -2.95
CA TRP A 294 -29.07 8.23 -3.30
C TRP A 294 -28.26 7.73 -4.51
N ALA A 295 -27.84 6.46 -4.53
CA ALA A 295 -27.06 5.90 -5.63
C ALA A 295 -27.84 5.90 -6.96
N LEU A 296 -29.14 5.60 -6.92
CA LEU A 296 -30.04 5.68 -8.09
C LEU A 296 -30.18 7.12 -8.59
N THR A 297 -30.50 8.07 -7.71
CA THR A 297 -30.58 9.49 -8.07
C THR A 297 -29.25 9.99 -8.64
N PHE A 298 -28.13 9.52 -8.11
CA PHE A 298 -26.82 9.91 -8.59
C PHE A 298 -26.52 9.43 -10.02
N VAL A 299 -26.98 8.23 -10.42
CA VAL A 299 -26.79 7.77 -11.80
C VAL A 299 -27.81 8.33 -12.79
N THR A 300 -28.99 8.79 -12.32
CA THR A 300 -30.04 9.33 -13.17
C THR A 300 -29.99 10.84 -13.35
N SER A 301 -29.58 11.59 -12.33
CA SER A 301 -29.49 13.05 -12.38
C SER A 301 -28.13 13.61 -11.96
N GLY A 302 -27.16 12.78 -11.58
CA GLY A 302 -25.92 13.28 -10.97
C GLY A 302 -26.10 13.84 -9.55
N GLY A 303 -27.28 13.64 -8.94
CA GLY A 303 -27.62 14.18 -7.63
C GLY A 303 -27.86 15.69 -7.63
N THR A 304 -28.01 16.28 -6.44
CA THR A 304 -28.32 17.71 -6.27
C THR A 304 -27.27 18.64 -6.87
N ALA A 305 -26.00 18.21 -6.88
CA ALA A 305 -24.89 19.03 -7.36
C ALA A 305 -24.76 19.06 -8.90
N LEU A 306 -25.17 17.99 -9.59
CA LEU A 306 -24.91 17.82 -11.03
C LEU A 306 -26.18 17.73 -11.90
N GLN A 307 -27.37 17.89 -11.32
CA GLN A 307 -28.67 17.84 -12.02
C GLN A 307 -28.80 18.76 -13.25
N ASN A 308 -28.05 19.86 -13.28
CA ASN A 308 -28.07 20.82 -14.38
C ASN A 308 -27.16 20.42 -15.56
N TYR A 309 -26.46 19.28 -15.46
CA TYR A 309 -25.45 18.84 -16.42
C TYR A 309 -25.89 17.50 -17.04
N PRO A 310 -26.53 17.52 -18.23
CA PRO A 310 -27.12 16.33 -18.84
C PRO A 310 -26.17 15.15 -19.04
N GLN A 311 -24.86 15.40 -19.15
CA GLN A 311 -23.85 14.35 -19.28
C GLN A 311 -23.74 13.42 -18.06
N TYR A 312 -24.23 13.83 -16.89
CA TYR A 312 -24.25 13.01 -15.67
C TYR A 312 -25.55 12.21 -15.50
N ASN A 313 -26.53 12.39 -16.40
CA ASN A 313 -27.73 11.57 -16.51
C ASN A 313 -27.39 10.27 -17.25
N ARG A 314 -26.60 9.42 -16.60
CA ARG A 314 -25.97 8.26 -17.23
C ARG A 314 -26.95 7.11 -17.45
N VAL A 315 -27.94 6.99 -16.58
CA VAL A 315 -28.99 5.98 -16.62
C VAL A 315 -30.34 6.68 -16.71
N VAL A 316 -31.27 6.16 -17.50
CA VAL A 316 -32.64 6.66 -17.61
C VAL A 316 -33.63 5.59 -17.19
N ASP A 317 -34.72 5.99 -16.57
CA ASP A 317 -35.84 5.09 -16.27
C ASP A 317 -36.79 5.03 -17.48
N ARG A 318 -36.95 3.84 -18.03
CA ARG A 318 -37.89 3.49 -19.10
C ARG A 318 -38.91 2.53 -18.53
N ASP A 319 -40.07 3.06 -18.11
CA ASP A 319 -41.20 2.30 -17.61
C ASP A 319 -40.84 1.34 -16.45
N GLY A 320 -40.04 1.80 -15.49
CA GLY A 320 -39.58 1.02 -14.34
C GLY A 320 -38.33 0.18 -14.61
N ARG A 321 -37.72 0.33 -15.80
CA ARG A 321 -36.46 -0.31 -16.18
C ARG A 321 -35.39 0.74 -16.45
N PHE A 322 -34.36 0.70 -15.63
CA PHE A 322 -33.20 1.58 -15.70
C PHE A 322 -32.23 1.08 -16.78
N VAL A 323 -31.95 1.89 -17.80
CA VAL A 323 -31.11 1.57 -18.97
C VAL A 323 -30.13 2.70 -19.29
N VAL A 324 -29.05 2.39 -20.01
CA VAL A 324 -28.17 3.42 -20.60
C VAL A 324 -28.41 3.50 -22.10
N GLU A 325 -28.82 4.67 -22.57
CA GLU A 325 -29.22 4.87 -23.98
C GLU A 325 -28.22 5.72 -24.77
N ASN A 326 -27.55 6.64 -24.07
CA ASN A 326 -26.57 7.50 -24.69
C ASN A 326 -25.31 6.69 -25.06
N LYS A 327 -25.03 6.61 -26.37
CA LYS A 327 -23.87 5.89 -26.91
C LYS A 327 -22.54 6.45 -26.41
N GLU A 328 -22.45 7.77 -26.19
CA GLU A 328 -21.25 8.41 -25.66
C GLU A 328 -21.03 8.01 -24.21
N VAL A 329 -22.07 8.01 -23.37
CA VAL A 329 -22.01 7.50 -21.99
C VAL A 329 -21.57 6.04 -21.97
N ALA A 330 -22.15 5.22 -22.85
CA ALA A 330 -21.79 3.82 -23.00
C ALA A 330 -20.32 3.61 -23.36
N GLN A 331 -19.81 4.39 -24.33
CA GLN A 331 -18.42 4.32 -24.76
C GLN A 331 -17.47 4.80 -23.66
N MET A 332 -17.77 5.94 -23.03
CA MET A 332 -16.97 6.49 -21.94
C MET A 332 -16.87 5.51 -20.78
N HIS A 333 -18.00 4.95 -20.33
CA HIS A 333 -18.02 3.97 -19.25
C HIS A 333 -17.15 2.75 -19.55
N ARG A 334 -17.24 2.18 -20.76
CA ARG A 334 -16.39 1.03 -21.16
C ARG A 334 -14.90 1.35 -21.15
N MET A 335 -14.52 2.59 -21.44
CA MET A 335 -13.13 3.03 -21.47
C MET A 335 -12.58 3.37 -20.08
N SER A 336 -13.44 3.70 -19.11
CA SER A 336 -13.06 4.10 -17.76
C SER A 336 -13.38 3.08 -16.68
N ILE A 337 -14.12 2.00 -17.00
CA ILE A 337 -14.54 1.00 -16.01
C ILE A 337 -13.34 0.36 -15.32
N GLY A 338 -13.39 0.32 -14.00
CA GLY A 338 -12.37 -0.27 -13.15
C GLY A 338 -12.25 0.46 -11.83
N THR A 339 -11.53 -0.15 -10.89
CA THR A 339 -11.29 0.43 -9.57
C THR A 339 -9.82 0.69 -9.28
N ILE A 340 -8.93 0.39 -10.23
CA ILE A 340 -7.50 0.67 -10.10
C ILE A 340 -7.28 2.14 -10.48
N VAL A 341 -6.93 2.93 -9.48
CA VAL A 341 -6.56 4.34 -9.63
C VAL A 341 -5.08 4.47 -9.29
N GLY A 342 -4.28 4.93 -10.26
CA GLY A 342 -2.87 5.25 -10.05
C GLY A 342 -2.69 6.76 -9.84
N ASP A 343 -1.68 7.13 -9.04
CA ASP A 343 -1.17 8.51 -9.02
C ASP A 343 -0.61 8.85 -10.39
N ALA A 344 -1.03 9.98 -10.96
CA ALA A 344 -0.51 10.43 -12.24
C ALA A 344 0.91 10.96 -12.07
N MET A 345 1.78 10.64 -13.03
CA MET A 345 3.12 11.25 -13.09
C MET A 345 3.02 12.58 -13.82
N LEU A 346 3.48 13.66 -13.19
CA LEU A 346 3.57 14.99 -13.78
C LEU A 346 4.98 15.25 -14.32
N GLN A 347 5.05 15.79 -15.53
CA GLN A 347 6.32 16.19 -16.13
C GLN A 347 6.84 17.47 -15.46
N VAL A 348 8.09 17.44 -14.96
CA VAL A 348 8.79 18.60 -14.43
C VAL A 348 9.57 19.30 -15.53
N GLN A 349 9.44 20.63 -15.62
CA GLN A 349 10.07 21.48 -16.63
C GLN A 349 10.64 22.76 -16.02
N TYR A 350 11.72 23.28 -16.61
CA TYR A 350 12.18 24.63 -16.28
C TYR A 350 11.26 25.71 -16.85
N LEU A 351 11.16 26.86 -16.17
CA LEU A 351 10.53 28.06 -16.73
C LEU A 351 11.13 28.49 -18.09
N SER A 352 12.45 28.29 -18.26
CA SER A 352 13.19 28.59 -19.49
C SER A 352 12.98 27.55 -20.61
N GLY A 353 12.18 26.51 -20.37
CA GLY A 353 12.09 25.34 -21.24
C GLY A 353 13.10 24.25 -20.90
N GLY A 354 12.80 23.02 -21.31
CA GLY A 354 13.60 21.83 -21.02
C GLY A 354 12.95 20.90 -19.98
N LYS A 355 12.93 19.60 -20.26
CA LYS A 355 12.37 18.55 -19.39
C LYS A 355 13.40 18.12 -18.36
N LEU A 356 12.98 17.99 -17.10
CA LEU A 356 13.84 17.63 -15.96
C LEU A 356 13.64 16.21 -15.46
N GLY A 357 12.44 15.67 -15.66
CA GLY A 357 12.02 14.37 -15.15
C GLY A 357 10.53 14.36 -14.86
N GLN A 358 10.07 13.38 -14.09
CA GLN A 358 8.69 13.29 -13.64
C GLN A 358 8.63 13.14 -12.13
N ILE A 359 7.62 13.74 -11.52
CA ILE A 359 7.29 13.55 -10.10
C ILE A 359 5.83 13.16 -10.00
N GLU A 360 5.45 12.43 -8.96
CA GLU A 360 4.05 12.11 -8.73
C GLU A 360 3.23 13.38 -8.49
N GLU A 361 2.00 13.38 -9.00
CA GLU A 361 1.03 14.45 -8.80
C GLU A 361 0.80 14.73 -7.30
N SER A 362 0.75 13.68 -6.48
CA SER A 362 0.56 13.79 -5.03
C SER A 362 1.71 14.52 -4.33
N PHE A 363 2.95 14.34 -4.79
CA PHE A 363 4.08 15.11 -4.31
C PHE A 363 4.01 16.56 -4.80
N ALA A 364 3.68 16.79 -6.07
CA ALA A 364 3.56 18.13 -6.63
C ALA A 364 2.45 18.97 -5.98
N ALA A 365 1.33 18.34 -5.61
CA ALA A 365 0.19 18.99 -4.96
C ALA A 365 0.51 19.50 -3.54
N ARG A 366 1.50 18.90 -2.87
CA ARG A 366 1.97 19.34 -1.54
C ARG A 366 2.89 20.56 -1.60
N LEU A 367 3.36 20.94 -2.78
CA LEU A 367 4.31 22.04 -2.94
C LEU A 367 3.56 23.37 -3.07
N ASN A 368 3.96 24.33 -2.25
CA ASN A 368 3.61 25.73 -2.40
C ASN A 368 4.64 26.45 -3.28
N SER A 369 4.23 27.53 -3.95
CA SER A 369 5.15 28.37 -4.71
C SER A 369 6.28 28.87 -3.79
N GLY A 370 7.53 28.59 -4.17
CA GLY A 370 8.72 28.87 -3.36
C GLY A 370 9.29 27.65 -2.64
N ASP A 371 8.55 26.55 -2.53
CA ASP A 371 9.03 25.30 -1.92
C ASP A 371 10.18 24.71 -2.73
N ARG A 372 11.19 24.19 -2.03
CA ARG A 372 12.35 23.58 -2.67
C ARG A 372 12.22 22.07 -2.66
N PHE A 373 12.53 21.43 -3.79
CA PHE A 373 12.54 19.98 -3.93
C PHE A 373 13.73 19.47 -4.76
N THR A 374 14.10 18.20 -4.61
CA THR A 374 15.28 17.62 -5.29
C THR A 374 14.87 16.60 -6.35
N LEU A 375 15.20 16.82 -7.63
CA LEU A 375 14.92 15.87 -8.71
C LEU A 375 16.19 15.60 -9.54
N ALA A 376 16.52 14.32 -9.76
CA ALA A 376 17.70 13.90 -10.53
C ALA A 376 19.00 14.60 -10.07
N GLY A 377 19.20 14.69 -8.74
CA GLY A 377 20.37 15.34 -8.13
C GLY A 377 20.38 16.87 -8.18
N LYS A 378 19.31 17.52 -8.65
CA LYS A 378 19.21 18.98 -8.76
C LYS A 378 18.20 19.52 -7.74
N VAL A 379 18.59 20.57 -7.02
CA VAL A 379 17.66 21.33 -6.15
C VAL A 379 16.90 22.34 -7.00
N LEU A 380 15.59 22.22 -6.95
CA LEU A 380 14.62 22.98 -7.72
C LEU A 380 13.70 23.73 -6.77
N GLU A 381 13.26 24.91 -7.17
CA GLU A 381 12.20 25.66 -6.50
C GLU A 381 10.92 25.51 -7.32
N PHE A 382 9.85 25.07 -6.69
CA PHE A 382 8.53 24.96 -7.27
C PHE A 382 7.96 26.35 -7.52
N VAL A 383 7.51 26.61 -8.75
CA VAL A 383 6.94 27.89 -9.15
C VAL A 383 5.43 27.78 -9.29
N ARG A 384 4.97 26.79 -10.08
CA ARG A 384 3.53 26.54 -10.29
C ARG A 384 3.27 25.18 -10.93
N LEU A 385 2.05 24.70 -10.76
CA LEU A 385 1.48 23.59 -11.52
C LEU A 385 0.52 24.16 -12.58
N ARG A 386 0.71 23.79 -13.85
CA ARG A 386 -0.17 24.21 -14.96
C ARG A 386 -0.17 23.14 -16.05
N GLU A 387 -1.35 22.79 -16.58
CA GLU A 387 -1.51 21.82 -17.68
C GLU A 387 -0.82 20.48 -17.42
N MET A 388 -0.99 19.91 -16.23
CA MET A 388 -0.34 18.65 -15.79
C MET A 388 1.20 18.68 -15.88
N LYS A 389 1.80 19.87 -15.80
CA LYS A 389 3.25 20.09 -15.73
C LYS A 389 3.61 20.88 -14.50
N VAL A 390 4.73 20.50 -13.90
CA VAL A 390 5.34 21.18 -12.77
C VAL A 390 6.42 22.11 -13.30
N TRP A 391 6.21 23.42 -13.12
CA TRP A 391 7.17 24.44 -13.50
C TRP A 391 8.10 24.74 -12.34
N ALA A 392 9.40 24.64 -12.58
CA ALA A 392 10.42 24.85 -11.57
C ALA A 392 11.55 25.74 -12.06
N ARG A 393 12.34 26.29 -11.13
CA ARG A 393 13.60 26.97 -11.41
C ARG A 393 14.73 26.38 -10.56
N ARG A 394 15.98 26.57 -10.98
CA ARG A 394 17.13 26.08 -10.22
C ARG A 394 17.32 26.91 -8.95
N ALA A 395 17.47 26.27 -7.79
CA ALA A 395 17.72 26.94 -6.52
C ALA A 395 19.17 26.67 -6.04
N ARG A 396 19.72 27.57 -5.21
CA ARG A 396 21.00 27.38 -4.48
C ARG A 396 20.71 27.21 -2.98
N GLY A 397 21.42 26.30 -2.29
CA GLY A 397 21.30 26.12 -0.83
C GLY A 397 20.77 24.75 -0.38
N SER A 398 20.35 24.66 0.88
CA SER A 398 20.07 23.43 1.65
C SER A 398 19.01 22.50 1.03
N LYS A 399 19.12 21.21 1.38
CA LYS A 399 18.34 20.06 0.88
C LYS A 399 16.83 20.40 0.79
N GLY A 400 16.30 20.43 -0.42
CA GLY A 400 14.85 20.53 -0.65
C GLY A 400 14.16 19.18 -0.42
N LEU A 401 12.83 19.22 -0.27
CA LEU A 401 11.96 18.04 -0.18
C LEU A 401 12.31 17.05 -1.30
N ILE A 402 12.65 15.81 -0.94
CA ILE A 402 12.91 14.80 -1.96
C ILE A 402 11.54 14.25 -2.38
N PRO A 403 11.17 14.30 -3.67
CA PRO A 403 10.02 13.60 -4.21
C PRO A 403 10.16 12.13 -3.82
N ARG A 404 9.36 11.70 -2.87
CA ARG A 404 9.23 10.29 -2.54
C ARG A 404 8.00 9.81 -3.31
N TRP A 405 8.23 8.85 -4.18
CA TRP A 405 7.16 8.14 -4.86
C TRP A 405 6.28 7.47 -3.79
N ALA A 406 5.03 7.92 -3.67
CA ALA A 406 3.97 7.33 -2.87
C ALA A 406 3.55 5.95 -3.40
N GLY A 407 3.97 5.59 -4.62
CA GLY A 407 3.89 4.23 -5.13
C GLY A 407 4.71 3.22 -4.31
N GLY A 408 4.19 2.79 -3.16
CA GLY A 408 4.51 1.47 -2.59
C GLY A 408 5.22 1.41 -1.24
N SER A 409 5.22 2.46 -0.40
CA SER A 409 5.63 2.24 1.00
C SER A 409 4.45 1.65 1.77
N LEU A 410 4.33 0.31 1.73
CA LEU A 410 3.48 -0.40 2.68
C LEU A 410 3.90 0.01 4.10
N PRO A 411 2.96 0.38 4.99
CA PRO A 411 3.27 0.52 6.41
C PRO A 411 3.65 -0.84 7.01
N LEU A 412 4.21 -0.83 8.21
CA LEU A 412 4.25 -2.05 9.02
C LEU A 412 2.82 -2.49 9.33
N SER A 413 2.57 -3.80 9.33
CA SER A 413 1.33 -4.39 9.83
C SER A 413 1.22 -4.31 11.33
N ASP A 414 -0.02 -4.36 11.83
CA ASP A 414 -0.33 -4.32 13.25
C ASP A 414 0.27 -5.54 13.99
N GLU A 415 0.21 -6.72 13.39
CA GLU A 415 0.79 -7.95 13.95
C GLU A 415 2.32 -7.84 14.06
N LEU A 416 2.97 -7.23 13.06
CA LEU A 416 4.41 -7.01 13.11
C LEU A 416 4.78 -5.98 14.19
N THR A 417 4.03 -4.89 14.31
CA THR A 417 4.32 -3.86 15.31
C THR A 417 4.05 -4.32 16.74
N GLU A 418 3.00 -5.12 16.96
CA GLU A 418 2.71 -5.77 18.23
C GLU A 418 3.86 -6.72 18.62
N ALA A 419 4.26 -7.62 17.72
CA ALA A 419 5.40 -8.51 17.95
C ALA A 419 6.72 -7.74 18.19
N MET A 420 6.93 -6.59 17.55
CA MET A 420 8.08 -5.72 17.83
C MET A 420 8.02 -5.15 19.25
N ARG A 421 6.86 -4.67 19.70
CA ARG A 421 6.68 -4.16 21.07
C ARG A 421 6.93 -5.23 22.11
N GLU A 422 6.50 -6.48 21.86
CA GLU A 422 6.84 -7.61 22.73
C GLU A 422 8.35 -7.87 22.81
N LYS A 423 9.06 -7.82 21.67
CA LYS A 423 10.52 -7.95 21.64
C LYS A 423 11.22 -6.79 22.37
N MET A 424 10.69 -5.57 22.27
CA MET A 424 11.18 -4.42 23.02
C MET A 424 10.96 -4.58 24.52
N GLU A 425 9.82 -5.11 24.96
CA GLU A 425 9.55 -5.41 26.37
C GLU A 425 10.53 -6.47 26.92
N ALA A 426 10.81 -7.51 26.13
CA ALA A 426 11.84 -8.48 26.50
C ALA A 426 13.23 -7.83 26.63
N ALA A 427 13.61 -6.95 25.69
CA ALA A 427 14.86 -6.20 25.74
C ALA A 427 14.94 -5.24 26.92
N ARG A 428 13.83 -4.61 27.32
CA ARG A 428 13.72 -3.80 28.54
C ARG A 428 14.05 -4.60 29.79
N ALA A 429 13.65 -5.86 29.82
CA ALA A 429 14.00 -6.81 30.89
C ALA A 429 15.40 -7.45 30.71
N GLY A 430 16.23 -6.97 29.77
CA GLY A 430 17.57 -7.48 29.51
C GLY A 430 17.60 -8.86 28.82
N ARG A 431 16.49 -9.31 28.22
CA ARG A 431 16.39 -10.59 27.52
C ARG A 431 16.59 -10.41 26.02
N TYR A 432 17.63 -11.03 25.47
CA TYR A 432 17.97 -11.01 24.04
C TYR A 432 18.03 -12.44 23.49
N GLU A 433 16.86 -13.00 23.16
CA GLU A 433 16.69 -14.44 22.92
C GLU A 433 17.27 -14.92 21.59
N ASP A 434 17.08 -14.15 20.52
CA ASP A 434 17.51 -14.50 19.16
C ASP A 434 18.69 -13.66 18.68
N ARG A 435 19.30 -14.10 17.57
CA ARG A 435 20.56 -13.55 17.05
C ARG A 435 20.44 -12.07 16.69
N GLU A 436 19.28 -11.66 16.19
CA GLU A 436 18.95 -10.26 15.87
C GLU A 436 18.89 -9.42 17.14
N MET A 437 18.19 -9.89 18.18
CA MET A 437 18.11 -9.18 19.46
C MET A 437 19.46 -9.11 20.16
N GLN A 438 20.29 -10.16 20.06
CA GLN A 438 21.67 -10.14 20.57
C GLN A 438 22.53 -9.10 19.84
N ALA A 439 22.40 -8.99 18.51
CA ALA A 439 23.07 -7.97 17.72
C ALA A 439 22.59 -6.55 18.08
N LEU A 440 21.32 -6.40 18.47
CA LEU A 440 20.73 -5.13 18.92
C LEU A 440 20.98 -4.80 20.39
N ALA A 441 21.48 -5.73 21.21
CA ALA A 441 21.67 -5.51 22.64
C ALA A 441 22.46 -4.23 22.97
N PRO A 442 23.58 -3.91 22.29
CA PRO A 442 24.30 -2.66 22.55
C PRO A 442 23.46 -1.40 22.27
N LEU A 443 22.58 -1.43 21.26
CA LEU A 443 21.72 -0.30 20.94
C LEU A 443 20.63 -0.11 22.01
N PHE A 444 20.02 -1.20 22.48
CA PHE A 444 19.05 -1.14 23.57
C PHE A 444 19.68 -0.66 24.88
N GLN A 445 20.94 -1.02 25.17
CA GLN A 445 21.67 -0.51 26.32
C GLN A 445 21.84 1.01 26.23
N VAL A 446 22.31 1.53 25.09
CA VAL A 446 22.41 3.00 24.88
C VAL A 446 21.05 3.68 25.02
N GLN A 447 19.98 3.09 24.46
CA GLN A 447 18.63 3.65 24.59
C GLN A 447 18.17 3.73 26.06
N GLN A 448 18.46 2.71 26.88
CA GLN A 448 18.14 2.72 28.31
C GLN A 448 19.00 3.72 29.09
N GLU A 449 20.25 3.94 28.68
CA GLU A 449 21.13 4.93 29.32
C GLU A 449 20.69 6.37 29.04
N TRP A 450 20.19 6.65 27.83
CA TRP A 450 19.90 8.02 27.38
C TRP A 450 18.43 8.41 27.51
N SER A 451 17.52 7.43 27.53
CA SER A 451 16.08 7.64 27.49
C SER A 451 15.38 6.43 28.12
N ALA A 452 14.35 5.87 27.46
CA ALA A 452 13.65 4.67 27.88
C ALA A 452 13.35 3.74 26.70
N ILE A 453 13.14 2.46 27.01
CA ILE A 453 12.46 1.52 26.12
C ILE A 453 11.01 1.43 26.62
N PRO A 454 10.00 1.84 25.82
CA PRO A 454 8.62 1.86 26.27
C PRO A 454 8.07 0.45 26.48
N ALA A 455 7.26 0.27 27.52
CA ALA A 455 6.39 -0.90 27.68
C ALA A 455 5.30 -0.94 26.60
N PRO A 456 4.57 -2.06 26.45
CA PRO A 456 3.45 -2.16 25.51
C PRO A 456 2.35 -1.11 25.72
N ASP A 457 2.10 -0.71 26.98
CA ASP A 457 1.11 0.29 27.39
C ASP A 457 1.67 1.71 27.55
N GLU A 458 2.93 1.93 27.17
CA GLU A 458 3.61 3.23 27.25
C GLU A 458 3.85 3.83 25.85
N LEU A 459 3.74 5.17 25.78
CA LEU A 459 4.14 5.97 24.63
C LEU A 459 5.42 6.73 24.96
N LEU A 460 6.49 6.47 24.22
CA LEU A 460 7.75 7.20 24.36
C LEU A 460 7.67 8.54 23.59
N ILE A 461 7.95 9.63 24.32
CA ILE A 461 8.10 10.98 23.78
C ILE A 461 9.47 11.51 24.20
N GLU A 462 10.32 11.84 23.25
CA GLU A 462 11.67 12.38 23.48
C GLU A 462 11.74 13.84 23.03
N VAL A 463 12.36 14.68 23.87
CA VAL A 463 12.54 16.11 23.59
C VAL A 463 14.02 16.40 23.51
N THR A 464 14.45 17.07 22.44
CA THR A 464 15.84 17.51 22.31
C THR A 464 15.95 18.86 21.62
N LYS A 465 17.07 19.54 21.85
CA LYS A 465 17.39 20.82 21.23
C LYS A 465 18.68 20.69 20.43
N THR A 466 18.61 21.08 19.16
CA THR A 466 19.79 21.13 18.28
C THR A 466 20.00 22.54 17.76
N ARG A 467 20.91 22.69 16.78
CA ARG A 467 21.08 23.96 16.04
C ARG A 467 19.92 24.24 15.08
N GLU A 468 19.15 23.22 14.71
CA GLU A 468 18.01 23.34 13.79
C GLU A 468 16.72 23.79 14.51
N GLY A 469 16.63 23.55 15.82
CA GLY A 469 15.50 23.98 16.65
C GLY A 469 15.22 23.04 17.81
N HIS A 470 13.95 23.00 18.21
CA HIS A 470 13.39 22.14 19.24
C HIS A 470 12.68 20.97 18.58
N HIS A 471 13.08 19.76 18.94
CA HIS A 471 12.57 18.52 18.37
C HIS A 471 11.71 17.79 19.40
N LEU A 472 10.57 17.31 18.93
CA LEU A 472 9.68 16.40 19.66
C LEU A 472 9.55 15.12 18.85
N PHE A 473 10.18 14.03 19.33
CA PHE A 473 10.06 12.71 18.73
C PHE A 473 9.02 11.89 19.49
N ILE A 474 8.10 11.27 18.76
CA ILE A 474 7.02 10.45 19.33
C ILE A 474 7.07 9.08 18.64
N TYR A 475 7.07 8.00 19.42
CA TYR A 475 7.27 6.62 18.93
C TYR A 475 6.07 5.70 19.23
N PRO A 476 4.96 5.79 18.47
CA PRO A 476 3.81 4.90 18.65
C PRO A 476 4.03 3.49 18.11
N PHE A 477 4.98 3.27 17.18
CA PHE A 477 5.14 2.00 16.47
C PHE A 477 3.82 1.52 15.83
N ALA A 478 3.06 2.41 15.19
CA ALA A 478 1.78 2.11 14.54
C ALA A 478 1.87 2.12 13.00
N GLY A 479 3.09 2.10 12.46
CA GLY A 479 3.32 2.20 11.03
C GLY A 479 3.15 3.62 10.47
N ARG A 480 3.79 3.85 9.32
CA ARG A 480 3.98 5.18 8.77
C ARG A 480 2.69 5.95 8.45
N LEU A 481 1.65 5.28 7.96
CA LEU A 481 0.39 5.96 7.60
C LEU A 481 -0.30 6.54 8.82
N VAL A 482 -0.29 5.80 9.94
CA VAL A 482 -0.80 6.28 11.22
C VAL A 482 0.04 7.45 11.71
N HIS A 483 1.37 7.34 11.62
CA HIS A 483 2.27 8.41 12.05
C HIS A 483 2.11 9.72 11.25
N GLU A 484 1.88 9.65 9.93
CA GLU A 484 1.61 10.85 9.12
C GLU A 484 0.33 11.57 9.58
N GLY A 485 -0.74 10.81 9.90
CA GLY A 485 -1.98 11.37 10.46
C GLY A 485 -1.81 11.91 11.88
N LEU A 486 -1.19 11.13 12.77
CA LEU A 486 -0.94 11.52 14.16
C LEU A 486 -0.03 12.75 14.25
N ALA A 487 0.97 12.88 13.38
CA ALA A 487 1.87 14.02 13.39
C ALA A 487 1.13 15.33 13.06
N ALA A 488 0.27 15.31 12.04
CA ALA A 488 -0.55 16.46 11.69
C ALA A 488 -1.52 16.82 12.83
N LEU A 489 -2.23 15.84 13.37
CA LEU A 489 -3.15 16.02 14.49
C LEU A 489 -2.44 16.60 15.73
N THR A 490 -1.29 16.04 16.08
CA THR A 490 -0.48 16.48 17.23
C THR A 490 0.01 17.91 17.03
N ALA A 491 0.52 18.25 15.84
CA ALA A 491 0.95 19.60 15.51
C ALA A 491 -0.20 20.62 15.62
N TYR A 492 -1.39 20.27 15.11
CA TYR A 492 -2.58 21.12 15.21
C TYR A 492 -3.02 21.34 16.67
N ARG A 493 -3.11 20.26 17.45
CA ARG A 493 -3.50 20.35 18.87
C ARG A 493 -2.49 21.15 19.69
N LEU A 494 -1.19 20.95 19.48
CA LEU A 494 -0.14 21.78 20.10
C LEU A 494 -0.27 23.26 19.69
N GLY A 495 -0.58 23.52 18.42
CA GLY A 495 -0.79 24.86 17.88
C GLY A 495 -1.94 25.64 18.53
N ARG A 496 -2.91 24.95 19.15
CA ARG A 496 -4.02 25.59 19.89
C ARG A 496 -3.57 26.20 21.22
N HIS A 497 -2.51 25.67 21.84
CA HIS A 497 -1.95 26.21 23.08
C HIS A 497 -0.98 27.35 22.81
N GLN A 498 -0.17 27.23 21.76
CA GLN A 498 0.80 28.24 21.36
C GLN A 498 0.88 28.30 19.83
N PRO A 499 0.68 29.48 19.21
CA PRO A 499 0.86 29.64 17.77
C PRO A 499 2.32 29.37 17.38
N ILE A 500 2.58 28.18 16.84
CA ILE A 500 3.91 27.73 16.43
C ILE A 500 3.81 26.88 15.15
N THR A 501 4.78 27.05 14.26
CA THR A 501 4.85 26.27 13.02
C THR A 501 5.77 25.07 13.21
N PHE A 502 5.27 23.88 12.87
CA PHE A 502 6.02 22.64 12.92
C PHE A 502 6.46 22.18 11.54
N THR A 503 7.72 21.76 11.42
CA THR A 503 8.18 20.88 10.34
C THR A 503 7.97 19.44 10.77
N ILE A 504 7.30 18.65 9.93
CA ILE A 504 6.88 17.29 10.25
C ILE A 504 7.69 16.27 9.46
N ALA A 505 8.18 15.23 10.13
CA ALA A 505 8.72 14.04 9.50
C ALA A 505 8.13 12.77 10.14
N ALA A 506 7.94 11.71 9.36
CA ALA A 506 7.43 10.43 9.85
C ALA A 506 8.16 9.25 9.18
N ASN A 507 8.36 8.19 9.93
CA ASN A 507 8.85 6.89 9.45
C ASN A 507 7.94 5.76 9.97
N ASP A 508 8.39 4.52 9.85
CA ASP A 508 7.62 3.34 10.26
C ASP A 508 7.46 3.16 11.77
N TYR A 509 8.29 3.83 12.59
CA TYR A 509 8.36 3.64 14.05
C TYR A 509 7.83 4.85 14.84
N GLY A 510 7.89 6.04 14.25
CA GLY A 510 7.42 7.26 14.87
C GLY A 510 7.41 8.47 13.95
N PHE A 511 7.25 9.63 14.57
CA PHE A 511 7.27 10.93 13.89
C PHE A 511 7.97 11.99 14.73
N GLU A 512 8.36 13.06 14.05
CA GLU A 512 9.08 14.20 14.58
C GLU A 512 8.29 15.48 14.29
N LEU A 513 8.17 16.33 15.31
CA LEU A 513 7.78 17.73 15.17
C LEU A 513 8.97 18.62 15.51
N LEU A 514 9.50 19.34 14.50
CA LEU A 514 10.57 20.31 14.66
C LEU A 514 9.99 21.73 14.65
N ALA A 515 10.35 22.54 15.65
CA ALA A 515 9.90 23.91 15.79
C ALA A 515 11.02 24.88 16.21
N PRO A 516 10.89 26.19 15.94
CA PRO A 516 11.86 27.19 16.38
C PRO A 516 11.86 27.40 17.90
N GLU A 517 10.75 27.10 18.57
CA GLU A 517 10.54 27.24 20.02
C GLU A 517 10.09 25.91 20.64
N PRO A 518 10.26 25.70 21.96
CA PRO A 518 9.73 24.51 22.63
C PRO A 518 8.22 24.37 22.44
N ALA A 519 7.76 23.17 22.10
CA ALA A 519 6.33 22.88 22.04
C ALA A 519 5.68 22.91 23.44
N PRO A 520 4.41 23.36 23.59
CA PRO A 520 3.70 23.42 24.87
C PRO A 520 3.20 22.02 25.32
N LEU A 521 4.11 21.03 25.34
CA LEU A 521 3.78 19.61 25.52
C LEU A 521 3.06 19.34 26.85
N CYS A 522 3.56 19.85 27.98
CA CYS A 522 2.96 19.58 29.29
C CYS A 522 1.51 20.09 29.38
N ALA A 523 1.24 21.31 28.90
CA ALA A 523 -0.10 21.88 28.88
C ALA A 523 -1.02 21.07 27.95
N ALA A 524 -0.53 20.71 26.76
CA ALA A 524 -1.30 19.92 25.82
C ALA A 524 -1.62 18.52 26.36
N LEU A 525 -0.69 17.86 27.05
CA LEU A 525 -0.94 16.55 27.68
C LEU A 525 -2.02 16.63 28.76
N GLN A 526 -2.01 17.70 29.58
CA GLN A 526 -3.05 17.94 30.59
C GLN A 526 -4.44 18.14 29.97
N ASP A 527 -4.49 18.82 28.82
CA ASP A 527 -5.74 19.08 28.07
C ASP A 527 -6.10 17.94 27.10
N GLY A 528 -5.48 16.77 27.25
CA GLY A 528 -5.84 15.58 26.47
C GLY A 528 -5.33 15.63 25.03
N LEU A 529 -4.03 15.91 24.82
CA LEU A 529 -3.38 15.91 23.49
C LEU A 529 -3.73 14.67 22.65
N PHE A 530 -3.87 13.50 23.28
CA PHE A 530 -4.22 12.23 22.64
C PHE A 530 -5.65 11.75 22.93
N ALA A 531 -6.52 12.61 23.49
CA ALA A 531 -7.92 12.28 23.72
C ALA A 531 -8.67 12.04 22.41
N VAL A 532 -9.63 11.12 22.43
CA VAL A 532 -10.45 10.76 21.27
C VAL A 532 -11.63 11.71 21.06
N ASP A 533 -11.85 12.64 21.99
CA ASP A 533 -12.88 13.67 21.87
C ASP A 533 -12.62 14.57 20.67
N ASN A 534 -13.66 14.82 19.87
CA ASN A 534 -13.60 15.61 18.63
C ASN A 534 -12.53 15.15 17.63
N LEU A 535 -12.08 13.88 17.71
CA LEU A 535 -10.97 13.37 16.90
C LEU A 535 -11.20 13.57 15.39
N LEU A 536 -12.40 13.27 14.88
CA LEU A 536 -12.71 13.44 13.46
C LEU A 536 -12.64 14.92 13.03
N ASP A 537 -13.18 15.82 13.84
CA ASP A 537 -13.17 17.26 13.55
C ASP A 537 -11.74 17.82 13.59
N ASP A 538 -10.95 17.44 14.58
CA ASP A 538 -9.55 17.84 14.70
C ASP A 538 -8.70 17.27 13.55
N ILE A 539 -8.95 16.03 13.10
CA ILE A 539 -8.29 15.45 11.92
C ILE A 539 -8.62 16.26 10.66
N LEU A 540 -9.89 16.63 10.47
CA LEU A 540 -10.33 17.45 9.34
C LEU A 540 -9.74 18.86 9.36
N GLN A 541 -9.45 19.41 10.54
CA GLN A 541 -8.85 20.74 10.68
C GLN A 541 -7.30 20.73 10.63
N SER A 542 -6.68 19.66 11.13
CA SER A 542 -5.22 19.52 11.22
C SER A 542 -4.56 19.17 9.90
N LEU A 543 -5.24 18.38 9.09
CA LEU A 543 -4.81 18.08 7.74
C LEU A 543 -5.23 19.23 6.84
N ASN A 544 -4.49 19.45 5.75
CA ASN A 544 -4.99 20.25 4.64
C ASN A 544 -6.11 19.45 3.96
N ALA A 545 -7.26 19.33 4.63
CA ALA A 545 -8.36 18.46 4.27
C ALA A 545 -8.86 18.77 2.87
N ALA A 546 -8.68 20.00 2.40
CA ALA A 546 -8.91 20.38 1.02
C ALA A 546 -8.07 19.55 0.02
N GLU A 547 -6.77 19.32 0.26
CA GLU A 547 -5.91 18.56 -0.65
C GLU A 547 -6.11 17.04 -0.54
N MET A 548 -6.27 16.51 0.67
CA MET A 548 -6.58 15.08 0.85
C MET A 548 -7.99 14.73 0.35
N ALA A 549 -8.99 15.56 0.66
CA ALA A 549 -10.32 15.41 0.08
C ALA A 549 -10.26 15.52 -1.43
N LYS A 550 -9.53 16.48 -2.03
CA LYS A 550 -9.34 16.53 -3.49
C LYS A 550 -8.76 15.24 -4.06
N ARG A 551 -7.75 14.63 -3.41
CA ARG A 551 -7.13 13.38 -3.86
C ARG A 551 -8.09 12.20 -3.77
N GLN A 552 -8.62 11.94 -2.57
CA GLN A 552 -9.55 10.82 -2.34
C GLN A 552 -10.83 11.01 -3.16
N PHE A 553 -11.34 12.23 -3.23
CA PHE A 553 -12.48 12.59 -4.08
C PHE A 553 -12.18 12.34 -5.55
N ARG A 554 -10.98 12.67 -6.05
CA ARG A 554 -10.64 12.38 -7.45
C ARG A 554 -10.63 10.89 -7.74
N GLU A 555 -10.14 10.06 -6.83
CA GLU A 555 -10.21 8.59 -6.97
C GLU A 555 -11.65 8.11 -6.99
N ILE A 556 -12.45 8.53 -6.01
CA ILE A 556 -13.90 8.25 -5.92
C ILE A 556 -14.61 8.72 -7.18
N ALA A 557 -14.31 9.93 -7.67
CA ALA A 557 -14.89 10.54 -8.85
C ALA A 557 -14.50 9.80 -10.13
N ARG A 558 -13.26 9.28 -10.23
CA ARG A 558 -12.84 8.41 -11.35
C ARG A 558 -13.63 7.10 -11.34
N VAL A 559 -13.67 6.41 -10.21
CA VAL A 559 -14.40 5.12 -10.06
C VAL A 559 -15.90 5.33 -10.30
N ALA A 560 -16.47 6.38 -9.73
CA ALA A 560 -17.86 6.75 -9.90
C ALA A 560 -18.18 7.30 -11.30
N GLY A 561 -17.22 7.40 -12.23
CA GLY A 561 -17.42 7.82 -13.61
C GLY A 561 -17.69 9.32 -13.82
N LEU A 562 -17.28 10.18 -12.88
CA LEU A 562 -17.37 11.64 -12.96
C LEU A 562 -16.17 12.28 -13.67
N VAL A 563 -14.99 11.63 -13.61
CA VAL A 563 -13.75 12.10 -14.23
C VAL A 563 -13.31 11.10 -15.30
N ILE A 564 -13.18 11.58 -16.54
CA ILE A 564 -12.80 10.77 -17.70
C ILE A 564 -11.27 10.62 -17.73
N GLN A 565 -10.79 9.38 -17.87
CA GLN A 565 -9.34 9.09 -17.92
C GLN A 565 -8.75 9.17 -19.33
N ARG A 566 -9.54 8.90 -20.38
CA ARG A 566 -9.10 8.86 -21.78
C ARG A 566 -10.21 9.32 -22.72
N PHE A 567 -9.92 10.28 -23.60
CA PHE A 567 -10.80 10.65 -24.71
C PHE A 567 -10.53 9.75 -25.93
N PRO A 568 -11.56 9.37 -26.71
CA PRO A 568 -11.36 8.77 -28.03
C PRO A 568 -10.57 9.73 -28.93
N GLY A 569 -9.45 9.27 -29.51
CA GLY A 569 -8.66 10.04 -30.47
C GLY A 569 -7.48 10.85 -29.91
N ASP A 570 -7.20 10.79 -28.60
CA ASP A 570 -6.11 11.57 -27.98
C ASP A 570 -4.70 10.95 -28.16
N GLN A 571 -4.45 10.33 -29.32
CA GLN A 571 -3.13 10.44 -29.95
C GLN A 571 -3.13 11.77 -30.70
N LYS A 572 -2.97 12.89 -29.99
CA LYS A 572 -2.51 14.10 -30.67
C LYS A 572 -1.14 13.80 -31.26
N THR A 573 -1.12 13.56 -32.56
CA THR A 573 0.06 13.60 -33.39
C THR A 573 0.78 14.91 -33.08
N THR A 574 2.04 14.80 -32.65
CA THR A 574 2.98 15.90 -32.57
C THR A 574 3.20 16.47 -33.96
N LYS A 575 2.34 17.39 -34.39
CA LYS A 575 2.57 18.42 -35.42
C LYS A 575 1.28 19.23 -35.61
N GLN A 576 1.21 20.36 -34.90
CA GLN A 576 0.95 21.70 -35.45
C GLN A 576 1.22 22.74 -34.36
#